data_AF-A0A357TNX2-F1
#
_entry.id   AF-A0A357TNX2-F1
#
_cell.length_a   1.000
_cell.length_b   1.000
_cell.length_c   1.000
_cell.angle_alpha   90.00
_cell.angle_beta   90.00
_cell.angle_gamma   90.00
#
_symmetry.space_group_name_H-M   'P 1'
#
loop_
_entity.id
_entity.type
_entity.pdbx_description
1 polymer ?
#
loop_
_entity_poly.entity_id
_entity_poly.type
_entity_poly.pdbx_seq_one_letter_code
_entity_poly.pdbx_strand_id
1 'polypeptide(L)'
;PAAFAGALAAALLVYGLALGAGVSRTTLVLAGLAVSGMLTAGMNTIKLLYPDAIAGASDFLVGGLSGVTLSGLKGAVLYLITGTLLALLLAADLNVLCLGEQSAASLGLHIGAVRFLGILAAALLAG
;
A
#
# COMPACT_ATOMS: atom_id res chain seq x y z
N PRO A 1 10.78 9.89 -4.06
CA PRO A 1 10.00 10.40 -2.90
C PRO A 1 8.52 10.64 -3.23
N ALA A 2 8.18 11.28 -4.35
CA ALA A 2 6.78 11.52 -4.73
C ALA A 2 5.97 10.24 -4.94
N ALA A 3 6.54 9.22 -5.60
CA ALA A 3 5.89 7.91 -5.78
C ALA A 3 5.57 7.22 -4.43
N PHE A 4 6.54 7.16 -3.52
CA PHE A 4 6.35 6.63 -2.17
C PHE A 4 5.25 7.37 -1.39
N ALA A 5 5.30 8.71 -1.39
CA ALA A 5 4.29 9.53 -0.73
C ALA A 5 2.90 9.32 -1.34
N GLY A 6 2.82 9.17 -2.67
CA GLY A 6 1.58 8.85 -3.39
C GLY A 6 1.04 7.47 -3.02
N ALA A 7 1.90 6.45 -2.93
CA ALA A 7 1.52 5.10 -2.51
C ALA A 7 0.98 5.09 -1.07
N LEU A 8 1.68 5.76 -0.15
CA LEU A 8 1.24 5.88 1.25
C LEU A 8 -0.09 6.64 1.35
N ALA A 9 -0.23 7.76 0.63
CA ALA A 9 -1.46 8.53 0.60
C ALA A 9 -2.63 7.71 0.04
N ALA A 10 -2.43 6.98 -1.06
CA ALA A 10 -3.45 6.11 -1.64
C ALA A 10 -3.87 4.99 -0.68
N ALA A 11 -2.91 4.33 0.00
CA ALA A 11 -3.20 3.30 1.00
C ALA A 11 -4.02 3.85 2.17
N LEU A 12 -3.67 5.03 2.68
CA LEU A 12 -4.42 5.70 3.74
C LEU A 12 -5.83 6.12 3.28
N LEU A 13 -5.97 6.57 2.03
CA LEU A 13 -7.26 6.95 1.44
C LEU A 13 -8.18 5.73 1.34
N VAL A 14 -7.67 4.59 0.84
CA VAL A 14 -8.41 3.32 0.79
C VAL A 14 -8.85 2.87 2.19
N TYR A 15 -7.94 2.95 3.18
CA TYR A 15 -8.27 2.57 4.56
C TYR A 15 -9.30 3.51 5.18
N GLY A 16 -9.18 4.82 4.96
CA GLY A 16 -10.13 5.83 5.43
C GLY A 16 -11.54 5.63 4.87
N LEU A 17 -11.65 5.32 3.57
CA LEU A 17 -12.92 4.98 2.94
C LEU A 17 -13.52 3.68 3.54
N ALA A 18 -12.68 2.69 3.80
CA ALA A 18 -13.12 1.44 4.41
C ALA A 18 -13.59 1.61 5.87
N LEU A 19 -13.01 2.55 6.63
CA LEU A 19 -13.46 2.90 7.97
C LEU A 19 -14.89 3.46 7.97
N GLY A 20 -15.20 4.38 7.05
CA GLY A 20 -16.53 5.01 6.95
C GLY A 20 -17.66 4.05 6.52
N ALA A 21 -17.32 3.00 5.78
CA ALA A 21 -18.27 1.99 5.29
C ALA A 21 -18.33 0.70 6.14
N GLY A 22 -17.59 0.65 7.26
CA GLY A 22 -17.43 -0.53 8.10
C GLY A 22 -16.26 -1.40 7.63
N VAL A 23 -15.28 -1.60 8.52
CA VAL A 23 -13.99 -2.26 8.21
C VAL A 23 -14.18 -3.77 8.03
N SER A 24 -14.69 -4.18 6.88
CA SER A 24 -14.74 -5.58 6.46
C SER A 24 -13.66 -5.87 5.41
N ARG A 25 -13.30 -7.14 5.24
CA ARG A 25 -12.36 -7.57 4.17
C ARG A 25 -12.89 -7.15 2.80
N THR A 26 -14.19 -7.31 2.59
CA THR A 26 -14.87 -6.99 1.33
C THR A 26 -14.87 -5.49 1.05
N THR A 27 -15.16 -4.66 2.06
CA THR A 27 -15.16 -3.20 1.94
C THR A 27 -13.77 -2.69 1.55
N LEU A 28 -12.71 -3.21 2.17
CA LEU A 28 -11.32 -2.87 1.85
C LEU A 28 -10.96 -3.19 0.39
N VAL A 29 -11.35 -4.37 -0.09
CA VAL A 29 -11.08 -4.79 -1.48
C VAL A 29 -11.83 -3.91 -2.48
N LEU A 30 -13.11 -3.62 -2.21
CA LEU A 30 -13.93 -2.78 -3.09
C LEU A 30 -13.46 -1.33 -3.10
N ALA A 31 -13.10 -0.77 -1.94
CA ALA A 31 -12.51 0.56 -1.83
C ALA A 31 -11.19 0.66 -2.60
N GLY A 32 -10.32 -0.36 -2.49
CA GLY A 32 -9.08 -0.45 -3.25
C GLY A 32 -9.31 -0.47 -4.76
N LEU A 33 -10.26 -1.28 -5.24
CA LEU A 33 -10.67 -1.33 -6.65
C LEU A 33 -11.15 0.03 -7.16
N ALA A 34 -12.02 0.71 -6.40
CA ALA A 34 -12.55 2.01 -6.77
C ALA A 34 -11.45 3.07 -6.86
N VAL A 35 -10.59 3.16 -5.85
CA VAL A 35 -9.47 4.13 -5.79
C VAL A 35 -8.45 3.85 -6.90
N SER A 36 -8.11 2.59 -7.13
CA SER A 36 -7.18 2.19 -8.20
C SER A 36 -7.73 2.56 -9.59
N GLY A 37 -9.02 2.32 -9.84
CA GLY A 37 -9.69 2.75 -11.07
C GLY A 37 -9.67 4.27 -11.26
N MET A 38 -9.97 5.02 -10.20
CA MET A 38 -9.95 6.49 -10.22
C MET A 38 -8.54 7.05 -10.49
N LEU A 39 -7.51 6.53 -9.82
CA LEU A 39 -6.11 6.90 -10.04
C LEU A 39 -5.66 6.57 -11.47
N THR A 40 -6.02 5.38 -11.97
CA THR A 40 -5.72 4.96 -13.34
C THR A 40 -6.37 5.88 -14.37
N ALA A 41 -7.64 6.25 -14.16
CA ALA A 41 -8.32 7.22 -15.01
C ALA A 41 -7.60 8.58 -14.99
N GLY A 42 -7.23 9.08 -13.81
CA GLY A 42 -6.45 10.32 -13.67
C GLY A 42 -5.11 10.28 -14.40
N MET A 43 -4.36 9.18 -14.28
CA MET A 43 -3.12 8.98 -15.04
C MET A 43 -3.38 9.01 -16.55
N ASN A 44 -4.43 8.33 -17.03
CA ASN A 44 -4.77 8.30 -18.45
C ASN A 44 -5.20 9.68 -18.97
N THR A 45 -5.92 10.47 -18.17
CA THR A 45 -6.27 11.85 -18.51
C THR A 45 -5.01 12.70 -18.66
N ILE A 46 -4.09 12.66 -17.69
CA ILE A 46 -2.80 13.38 -17.80
C ILE A 46 -2.05 12.91 -19.05
N LYS A 47 -2.09 11.60 -19.35
CA LYS A 47 -1.45 11.06 -20.54
C LYS A 47 -1.98 11.63 -21.84
N LEU A 48 -3.28 11.87 -21.88
CA LEU A 48 -3.96 12.41 -23.05
C LEU A 48 -3.71 13.91 -23.23
N LEU A 49 -3.64 14.68 -22.14
CA LEU A 49 -3.41 16.13 -22.19
C LEU A 49 -1.94 16.52 -22.44
N TYR A 50 -0.98 15.73 -21.95
CA TYR A 50 0.45 16.07 -22.01
C TYR A 50 1.31 14.93 -22.57
N PRO A 51 1.09 14.48 -23.82
CA PRO A 51 1.78 13.32 -24.39
C PRO A 51 3.31 13.43 -24.44
N ASP A 52 3.86 14.63 -24.60
CA ASP A 52 5.32 14.87 -24.65
C ASP A 52 6.01 14.79 -23.27
N ALA A 53 5.27 14.97 -22.17
CA ALA A 53 5.83 14.94 -20.80
C ALA A 53 6.07 13.51 -20.26
N ILE A 54 5.78 12.49 -21.07
CA ILE A 54 5.60 11.09 -20.66
C ILE A 54 6.67 10.18 -21.26
N ALA A 55 7.59 10.74 -22.06
CA ALA A 55 8.76 10.04 -22.54
C ALA A 55 9.59 9.56 -21.32
N GLY A 56 9.36 8.31 -20.90
CA GLY A 56 9.96 7.69 -19.71
C GLY A 56 8.97 7.22 -18.64
N ALA A 57 7.70 7.65 -18.66
CA ALA A 57 6.72 7.13 -17.68
C ALA A 57 6.32 5.68 -18.00
N SER A 58 6.33 5.30 -19.28
CA SER A 58 6.12 3.91 -19.71
C SER A 58 7.21 2.99 -19.15
N ASP A 59 8.47 3.44 -19.19
CA ASP A 59 9.60 2.68 -18.64
C ASP A 59 9.52 2.54 -17.12
N PHE A 60 9.04 3.58 -16.42
CA PHE A 60 8.78 3.51 -14.98
C PHE A 60 7.62 2.56 -14.64
N LEU A 61 6.55 2.53 -15.45
CA LEU A 61 5.38 1.68 -15.24
C LEU A 61 5.65 0.19 -15.51
N VAL A 62 6.49 -0.12 -16.50
CA VAL A 62 6.96 -1.49 -16.76
C VAL A 62 7.89 -1.96 -15.64
N GLY A 63 8.56 -1.01 -14.97
CA GLY A 63 9.54 -1.26 -13.94
C GLY A 63 10.93 -1.41 -14.56
N GLY A 64 11.85 -0.56 -14.12
CA GLY A 64 13.23 -0.56 -14.61
C GLY A 64 14.21 -0.14 -13.52
N LEU A 65 15.34 -0.85 -13.46
CA LEU A 65 16.44 -0.53 -12.53
C LEU A 65 17.46 0.45 -13.13
N SER A 66 17.30 0.85 -14.40
CA SER A 66 18.26 1.67 -15.14
C SER A 66 18.55 3.05 -14.54
N GLY A 67 17.72 3.54 -13.61
CA GLY A 67 17.91 4.79 -12.88
C GLY A 67 18.38 4.64 -11.43
N VAL A 68 18.66 3.42 -10.96
CA VAL A 68 19.02 3.17 -9.56
C VAL A 68 20.45 3.64 -9.28
N THR A 69 20.59 4.59 -8.36
CA THR A 69 21.87 5.03 -7.82
C THR A 69 22.07 4.46 -6.41
N LEU A 70 23.32 4.19 -6.01
CA LEU A 70 23.64 3.72 -4.65
C LEU A 70 23.15 4.67 -3.55
N SER A 71 23.10 5.98 -3.84
CA SER A 71 22.56 6.99 -2.94
C SER A 71 21.05 6.87 -2.76
N GLY A 72 20.30 6.60 -3.84
CA GLY A 72 18.86 6.33 -3.76
C GLY A 72 18.54 5.00 -3.06
N LEU A 73 19.40 4.00 -3.25
CA LEU A 73 19.26 2.68 -2.64
C LEU A 73 19.37 2.73 -1.10
N LYS A 74 20.27 3.54 -0.55
CA LYS A 74 20.40 3.72 0.91
C LYS A 74 19.11 4.18 1.57
N GLY A 75 18.39 5.10 0.94
CA GLY A 75 17.09 5.57 1.43
C GLY A 75 16.05 4.44 1.43
N ALA A 76 15.93 3.71 0.33
CA ALA A 76 15.00 2.59 0.18
C ALA A 76 15.26 1.47 1.20
N VAL A 77 16.53 1.15 1.48
CA VAL A 77 16.92 0.11 2.44
C VAL A 77 16.35 0.38 3.84
N LEU A 78 16.33 1.64 4.29
CA LEU A 78 15.78 1.96 5.61
C LEU A 78 14.27 1.64 5.67
N TYR A 79 13.51 2.04 4.65
CA TYR A 79 12.08 1.75 4.56
C TYR A 79 11.82 0.24 4.47
N LEU A 80 12.60 -0.48 3.66
CA LEU A 80 12.51 -1.93 3.56
C LEU A 80 12.77 -2.62 4.91
N ILE A 81 13.84 -2.26 5.61
CA ILE A 81 14.14 -2.83 6.93
C ILE A 81 13.01 -2.55 7.92
N THR A 82 12.52 -1.31 7.99
CA THR A 82 11.43 -0.96 8.91
C THR A 82 10.14 -1.69 8.58
N GLY A 83 9.74 -1.75 7.31
CA GLY A 83 8.54 -2.47 6.86
C GLY A 83 8.65 -3.98 7.10
N THR A 84 9.81 -4.58 6.84
CA THR A 84 10.05 -6.01 7.11
C THR A 84 10.01 -6.32 8.59
N LEU A 85 10.65 -5.50 9.44
CA LEU A 85 10.60 -5.69 10.89
C LEU A 85 9.17 -5.60 11.42
N LEU A 86 8.41 -4.60 10.95
CA LEU A 86 7.01 -4.41 11.32
C LEU A 86 6.15 -5.60 10.87
N ALA A 87 6.37 -6.11 9.66
CA ALA A 87 5.68 -7.30 9.15
C ALA A 87 6.02 -8.57 9.94
N LEU A 88 7.29 -8.75 10.35
CA LEU A 88 7.71 -9.89 11.16
C LEU A 88 7.07 -9.88 12.55
N LEU A 89 6.97 -8.70 13.18
CA LEU A 89 6.30 -8.54 14.46
C LEU A 89 4.80 -8.87 14.37
N LEU A 90 4.16 -8.54 13.24
CA LEU A 90 2.75 -8.82 12.99
C LEU A 90 2.48 -10.24 12.48
N ALA A 91 3.51 -11.02 12.12
CA ALA A 91 3.33 -12.29 11.42
C ALA A 91 2.47 -13.28 12.23
N ALA A 92 2.68 -13.34 13.56
CA ALA A 92 1.88 -14.18 14.45
C ALA A 92 0.41 -13.74 14.49
N ASP A 93 0.15 -12.44 14.67
CA ASP A 93 -1.19 -11.88 14.76
C ASP A 93 -1.96 -12.03 13.43
N LEU A 94 -1.28 -11.83 12.30
CA LEU A 94 -1.83 -12.04 10.96
C LEU A 94 -2.18 -13.52 10.71
N ASN A 95 -1.37 -14.44 11.22
CA ASN A 95 -1.67 -15.87 11.12
C ASN A 95 -2.92 -16.25 11.94
N VAL A 96 -3.05 -15.69 13.14
CA VAL A 96 -4.25 -15.86 13.98
C VAL A 96 -5.49 -15.26 13.32
N LEU A 97 -5.37 -14.11 12.67
CA LEU A 97 -6.45 -13.52 11.85
C LEU A 97 -6.87 -14.44 10.69
N CYS A 98 -5.94 -15.18 10.09
CA CYS A 98 -6.25 -16.17 9.04
C CYS A 98 -7.05 -17.38 9.55
N LEU A 99 -6.87 -17.75 10.83
CA LEU A 99 -7.64 -18.81 11.49
C LEU A 99 -9.10 -18.39 11.78
N GLY A 100 -9.39 -17.09 11.74
CA GLY A 100 -10.73 -16.54 11.86
C GLY A 100 -10.79 -15.37 12.84
N GLU A 101 -11.60 -14.36 12.50
CA GLU A 101 -11.74 -13.15 13.32
C GLU A 101 -12.30 -13.43 14.72
N GLN A 102 -13.16 -14.45 14.86
CA GLN A 102 -13.70 -14.87 16.17
C GLN A 102 -12.63 -15.48 17.08
N SER A 103 -11.70 -16.26 16.52
CA SER A 103 -10.56 -16.84 17.26
C SER A 103 -9.52 -15.78 17.63
N ALA A 104 -9.30 -14.79 16.77
CA ALA A 104 -8.43 -13.66 17.07
C ALA A 104 -9.01 -12.78 18.19
N ALA A 105 -10.30 -12.49 18.13
CA ALA A 105 -11.00 -11.69 19.15
C ALA A 105 -11.00 -12.38 20.53
N SER A 106 -11.16 -13.70 20.59
CA SER A 106 -11.16 -14.45 21.85
C SER A 106 -9.78 -14.50 22.52
N LEU A 107 -8.70 -14.34 21.74
CA LEU A 107 -7.33 -14.20 22.23
C LEU A 107 -6.97 -12.75 22.65
N GLY A 108 -7.93 -11.82 22.59
CA GLY A 108 -7.73 -10.42 23.00
C GLY A 108 -7.06 -9.53 21.94
N LEU A 109 -6.96 -9.99 20.69
CA LEU A 109 -6.38 -9.18 19.61
C LEU A 109 -7.31 -8.03 19.20
N HIS A 110 -6.73 -6.84 19.10
CA HIS A 110 -7.39 -5.70 18.48
C HIS A 110 -7.32 -5.82 16.95
N ILE A 111 -8.29 -6.53 16.36
CA ILE A 111 -8.40 -6.79 14.91
C ILE A 111 -8.19 -5.52 14.06
N GLY A 112 -8.78 -4.39 14.48
CA GLY A 112 -8.64 -3.12 13.78
C GLY A 112 -7.20 -2.60 13.75
N ALA A 113 -6.48 -2.68 14.88
CA ALA A 113 -5.10 -2.22 14.98
C ALA A 113 -4.13 -3.11 14.19
N VAL A 114 -4.31 -4.44 14.26
CA VAL A 114 -3.48 -5.38 13.49
C VAL A 114 -3.71 -5.20 11.99
N ARG A 115 -4.95 -4.99 11.54
CA ARG A 115 -5.24 -4.67 10.14
C ARG A 115 -4.60 -3.36 9.69
N PHE A 116 -4.70 -2.32 10.49
CA PHE A 116 -4.10 -1.01 10.18
C PHE A 116 -2.57 -1.14 10.03
N LEU A 117 -1.92 -1.72 11.03
CA LEU A 117 -0.46 -1.91 11.02
C LEU A 117 -0.01 -2.84 9.89
N GLY A 118 -0.80 -3.87 9.55
CA GLY A 118 -0.51 -4.76 8.42
C GLY A 118 -0.60 -4.04 7.07
N ILE A 119 -1.62 -3.20 6.87
CA ILE A 119 -1.74 -2.37 5.66
C ILE A 119 -0.61 -1.35 5.59
N LEU A 120 -0.23 -0.76 6.73
CA LEU A 120 0.87 0.19 6.80
C LEU A 120 2.22 -0.47 6.48
N ALA A 121 2.48 -1.67 6.99
CA ALA A 121 3.66 -2.46 6.65
C ALA A 121 3.69 -2.81 5.15
N ALA A 122 2.56 -3.22 4.58
CA ALA A 122 2.45 -3.51 3.15
C ALA A 122 2.69 -2.26 2.30
N ALA A 123 2.13 -1.10 2.69
CA ALA A 123 2.32 0.16 2.00
C ALA A 123 3.79 0.64 2.04
N LEU A 124 4.46 0.46 3.19
CA LEU A 124 5.89 0.76 3.35
C LEU A 124 6.79 -0.09 2.47
N LEU A 125 6.44 -1.36 2.26
CA LEU A 125 7.21 -2.29 1.44
C LEU A 125 6.90 -2.17 -0.05
N ALA A 126 5.71 -1.73 -0.41
CA ALA A 126 5.27 -1.58 -1.80
C ALA A 126 5.63 -0.22 -2.42
N GLY A 127 5.72 0.85 -1.60
CA GLY A 127 6.05 2.21 -2.04
C GLY A 127 7.53 2.46 -2.21
#